data_AF-A0A957ZH51-F1
#
_entry.id   AF-A0A957ZH51-F1
#
_cell.length_a   1.000
_cell.length_b   1.000
_cell.length_c   1.000
_cell.angle_alpha   90.00
_cell.angle_beta   90.00
_cell.angle_gamma   90.00
#
_symmetry.space_group_name_H-M   'P 1'
#
loop_
_entity.id
_entity.type
_entity.pdbx_description
1 polymer ?
#
loop_
_entity_poly.entity_id
_entity_poly.type
_entity_poly.pdbx_seq_one_letter_code
_entity_poly.pdbx_strand_id
1 'polypeptide(L)'
;MQYPLQPVRRGSVKLLPDIFQQRAAVNRSYMLSLKTENLLQNHYIEAGLWGPRYFVGDMHGGWESPTCQLRGHFLGHWLSAAASLAATTGDQEVRGKADYIIGELARCQQENGGEWVGSVPEKYLDWIARGKHVWAPHYTLHKTLMGLWDMYAIGGNAQALEILVKWARWFHRWSGAFSQEQMDEILDVETGGMLEVWANLYGLTGAREHLELIERYDRRRFFDPLVAGEDVLTNMHMNTTIPEVHGAARAWEVTGDARWRQIVDAYWRSGDTERGYYITGGQTNGEV
;
A
#
# COMPACT_ATOMS: atom_id res chain seq x y z
N MET A 1 -17.52 -15.42 2.64
CA MET A 1 -18.44 -15.57 1.48
C MET A 1 -17.73 -16.44 0.44
N GLN A 2 -18.39 -17.40 -0.22
CA GLN A 2 -17.74 -18.15 -1.33
C GLN A 2 -18.13 -17.47 -2.65
N TYR A 3 -17.17 -16.86 -3.34
CA TYR A 3 -17.44 -16.18 -4.60
C TYR A 3 -17.80 -17.19 -5.70
N PRO A 4 -18.77 -16.86 -6.59
CA PRO A 4 -19.13 -17.70 -7.71
C PRO A 4 -18.00 -17.83 -8.75
N LEU A 5 -17.09 -16.85 -8.77
CA LEU A 5 -15.88 -16.85 -9.57
C LEU A 5 -14.65 -16.86 -8.66
N GLN A 6 -13.66 -17.65 -9.03
CA GLN A 6 -12.39 -17.71 -8.33
C GLN A 6 -11.27 -17.25 -9.26
N PRO A 7 -10.31 -16.43 -8.79
CA PRO A 7 -9.17 -16.05 -9.59
C PRO A 7 -8.35 -17.29 -9.98
N VAL A 8 -7.83 -17.28 -11.20
CA VAL A 8 -6.92 -18.33 -11.66
C VAL A 8 -5.65 -18.30 -10.81
N ARG A 9 -5.16 -19.48 -10.40
CA ARG A 9 -3.97 -19.60 -9.56
C ARG A 9 -2.76 -18.93 -10.24
N ARG A 10 -2.04 -18.08 -9.51
CA ARG A 10 -0.77 -17.50 -10.00
C ARG A 10 0.22 -18.60 -10.38
N GLY A 11 0.91 -18.41 -11.50
CA GLY A 11 1.83 -19.40 -12.08
C GLY A 11 1.15 -20.52 -12.88
N SER A 12 -0.19 -20.61 -12.91
CA SER A 12 -0.90 -21.57 -13.78
C SER A 12 -1.22 -21.03 -15.17
N VAL A 13 -0.83 -19.77 -15.46
CA VAL A 13 -1.00 -19.12 -16.77
C VAL A 13 0.39 -18.78 -17.31
N LYS A 14 0.67 -19.19 -18.55
CA LYS A 14 1.94 -18.93 -19.23
C LYS A 14 1.71 -17.99 -20.41
N LEU A 15 2.45 -16.89 -20.44
CA LEU A 15 2.50 -16.01 -21.60
C LEU A 15 3.24 -16.71 -22.74
N LEU A 16 2.62 -16.72 -23.93
CA LEU A 16 3.25 -17.19 -25.16
C LEU A 16 4.10 -16.07 -25.79
N PRO A 17 4.98 -16.37 -26.75
CA PRO A 17 5.79 -15.34 -27.41
C PRO A 17 4.93 -14.28 -28.11
N ASP A 18 4.79 -13.12 -27.47
CA ASP A 18 4.02 -11.97 -27.97
C ASP A 18 4.45 -10.66 -27.27
N ILE A 19 3.68 -9.59 -27.46
CA ILE A 19 3.94 -8.28 -26.84
C ILE A 19 3.85 -8.30 -25.31
N PHE A 20 3.00 -9.14 -24.72
CA PHE A 20 2.85 -9.22 -23.26
C PHE A 20 4.05 -9.93 -22.64
N GLN A 21 4.55 -10.99 -23.28
CA GLN A 21 5.78 -11.66 -22.86
C GLN A 21 7.00 -10.73 -22.97
N GLN A 22 7.10 -9.93 -24.03
CA GLN A 22 8.16 -8.93 -24.19
C GLN A 22 8.10 -7.86 -23.10
N ARG A 23 6.90 -7.32 -22.80
CA ARG A 23 6.71 -6.34 -21.72
C ARG A 23 7.06 -6.91 -20.35
N ALA A 24 6.69 -8.17 -20.07
CA ALA A 24 7.07 -8.85 -18.84
C ALA A 24 8.60 -8.96 -18.70
N ALA A 25 9.31 -9.27 -19.78
CA ALA A 25 10.77 -9.33 -19.79
C ALA A 25 11.42 -7.96 -19.55
N VAL A 26 10.88 -6.88 -20.13
CA VAL A 26 11.36 -5.51 -19.88
C VAL A 26 11.18 -5.15 -18.40
N ASN A 27 10.02 -5.44 -17.81
CA ASN A 27 9.75 -5.18 -16.40
C ASN A 27 10.74 -5.93 -15.49
N ARG A 28 10.97 -7.23 -15.75
CA ARG A 28 11.97 -8.02 -15.02
C ARG A 28 13.36 -7.37 -15.07
N SER A 29 13.83 -7.02 -16.28
CA SER A 29 15.15 -6.42 -16.48
C SER A 29 15.28 -5.09 -15.74
N TYR A 30 14.25 -4.25 -15.78
CA TYR A 30 14.23 -2.99 -15.02
C TYR A 30 14.31 -3.26 -13.51
N MET A 31 13.48 -4.15 -12.97
CA MET A 31 13.47 -4.49 -11.54
C MET A 31 14.83 -4.98 -11.04
N LEU A 32 15.55 -5.77 -11.83
CA LEU A 32 16.87 -6.28 -11.47
C LEU A 32 17.99 -5.25 -11.62
N SER A 33 17.83 -4.25 -12.48
CA SER A 33 18.80 -3.16 -12.64
C SER A 33 18.90 -2.23 -11.41
N LEU A 34 17.86 -2.19 -10.57
CA LEU A 34 17.84 -1.35 -9.36
C LEU A 34 18.70 -1.97 -8.27
N LYS A 35 19.59 -1.20 -7.65
CA LYS A 35 20.45 -1.70 -6.57
C LYS A 35 19.67 -1.95 -5.29
N THR A 36 19.97 -3.03 -4.58
CA THR A 36 19.29 -3.40 -3.33
C THR A 36 19.49 -2.33 -2.25
N GLU A 37 20.69 -1.77 -2.18
CA GLU A 37 21.07 -0.72 -1.23
C GLU A 37 20.24 0.55 -1.45
N ASN A 38 20.01 0.91 -2.72
CA ASN A 38 19.21 2.09 -3.07
C ASN A 38 17.71 1.90 -2.75
N LEU A 39 17.20 0.67 -2.88
CA LEU A 39 15.83 0.34 -2.49
C LEU A 39 15.66 0.44 -0.96
N LEU A 40 16.64 -0.01 -0.19
CA LEU A 40 16.62 0.01 1.28
C LEU A 40 17.06 1.35 1.89
N GLN A 41 17.61 2.25 1.09
CA GLN A 41 18.32 3.45 1.54
C GLN A 41 17.54 4.27 2.59
N ASN A 42 16.25 4.50 2.35
CA ASN A 42 15.40 5.33 3.20
C ASN A 42 14.98 4.61 4.48
N HIS A 43 14.81 3.28 4.42
CA HIS A 43 14.56 2.46 5.61
C HIS A 43 15.80 2.38 6.49
N TYR A 44 17.00 2.27 5.90
CA TYR A 44 18.24 2.29 6.66
C TYR A 44 18.53 3.65 7.30
N ILE A 45 18.22 4.76 6.62
CA ILE A 45 18.35 6.10 7.22
C ILE A 45 17.45 6.22 8.44
N GLU A 46 16.17 5.84 8.30
CA GLU A 46 15.21 5.95 9.40
C GLU A 46 15.61 5.06 10.58
N ALA A 47 16.07 3.84 10.31
CA ALA A 47 16.57 2.91 11.31
C ALA A 47 17.95 3.25 11.89
N GLY A 48 18.59 4.34 11.47
CA GLY A 48 19.94 4.70 11.91
C GLY A 48 21.03 3.72 11.47
N LEU A 49 20.73 2.82 10.53
CA LEU A 49 21.64 1.80 10.01
C LEU A 49 22.56 2.33 8.90
N TRP A 50 22.23 3.48 8.33
CA TRP A 50 23.02 4.10 7.27
C TRP A 50 23.04 5.62 7.42
N GLY A 51 24.26 6.17 7.51
CA GLY A 51 24.51 7.60 7.65
C GLY A 51 25.80 7.98 6.93
N PRO A 52 25.79 8.03 5.58
CA PRO A 52 26.99 8.31 4.83
C PRO A 52 27.50 9.72 5.15
N ARG A 53 28.81 9.86 5.39
CA ARG A 53 29.44 11.16 5.67
C ARG A 53 29.62 12.03 4.43
N TYR A 54 29.59 11.41 3.25
CA TYR A 54 29.79 12.05 1.96
C TYR A 54 28.64 11.72 1.02
N PHE A 55 28.49 12.52 -0.03
CA PHE A 55 27.49 12.26 -1.06
C PHE A 55 27.73 10.89 -1.72
N VAL A 56 26.68 10.09 -1.77
CA VAL A 56 26.69 8.78 -2.44
C VAL A 56 26.09 8.98 -3.83
N GLY A 57 26.95 8.84 -4.86
CA GLY A 57 26.66 9.31 -6.22
C GLY A 57 25.53 8.59 -6.96
N ASP A 58 25.16 7.40 -6.52
CA ASP A 58 24.22 6.51 -7.18
C ASP A 58 22.93 6.26 -6.37
N MET A 59 22.66 7.05 -5.33
CA MET A 59 21.40 6.98 -4.57
C MET A 59 20.18 7.24 -5.45
N HIS A 60 19.03 6.70 -5.07
CA HIS A 60 17.77 7.12 -5.67
C HIS A 60 17.47 8.59 -5.26
N GLY A 61 17.24 9.43 -6.26
CA GLY A 61 16.85 10.84 -6.10
C GLY A 61 15.34 11.04 -6.30
N GLY A 62 14.93 12.23 -6.74
CA GLY A 62 13.52 12.55 -6.99
C GLY A 62 12.67 12.35 -5.75
N TRP A 63 11.56 11.63 -5.88
CA TRP A 63 10.66 11.31 -4.76
C TRP A 63 11.25 10.28 -3.79
N GLU A 64 12.31 9.57 -4.17
CA GLU A 64 13.07 8.66 -3.30
C GLU A 64 14.26 9.34 -2.62
N SER A 65 14.51 10.63 -2.89
CA SER A 65 15.56 11.40 -2.21
C SER A 65 15.38 11.33 -0.69
N PRO A 66 16.45 11.17 0.10
CA PRO A 66 16.41 11.23 1.56
C PRO A 66 15.72 12.48 2.15
N THR A 67 15.68 13.58 1.38
CA THR A 67 15.02 14.84 1.76
C THR A 67 13.55 14.92 1.38
N CYS A 68 13.03 13.98 0.59
CA CYS A 68 11.63 13.95 0.17
C CYS A 68 10.75 13.36 1.28
N GLN A 69 9.53 13.87 1.42
CA GLN A 69 8.53 13.35 2.36
C GLN A 69 7.85 12.06 1.86
N LEU A 70 7.92 11.77 0.55
CA LEU A 70 7.39 10.54 -0.05
C LEU A 70 8.36 9.36 -0.06
N ARG A 71 9.61 9.57 0.36
CA ARG A 71 10.72 8.62 0.20
C ARG A 71 10.43 7.22 0.72
N GLY A 72 10.94 6.19 0.04
CA GLY A 72 10.80 4.78 0.36
C GLY A 72 9.50 4.13 -0.13
N HIS A 73 8.54 4.91 -0.63
CA HIS A 73 7.30 4.36 -1.20
C HIS A 73 7.57 3.39 -2.35
N PHE A 74 8.65 3.62 -3.12
CA PHE A 74 9.00 2.80 -4.27
C PHE A 74 9.36 1.37 -3.89
N LEU A 75 10.04 1.16 -2.74
CA LEU A 75 10.40 -0.19 -2.31
C LEU A 75 9.17 -1.07 -2.10
N GLY A 76 8.11 -0.52 -1.53
CA GLY A 76 6.83 -1.21 -1.37
C GLY A 76 6.26 -1.71 -2.70
N HIS A 77 6.24 -0.84 -3.73
CA HIS A 77 5.83 -1.25 -5.08
C HIS A 77 6.74 -2.33 -5.67
N TRP A 78 8.05 -2.21 -5.45
CA TRP A 78 9.02 -3.20 -5.92
C TRP A 78 8.78 -4.58 -5.28
N LEU A 79 8.46 -4.64 -3.98
CA LEU A 79 8.13 -5.88 -3.27
C LEU A 79 6.86 -6.56 -3.82
N SER A 80 5.78 -5.80 -4.03
CA SER A 80 4.56 -6.33 -4.67
C SER A 80 4.84 -6.87 -6.07
N ALA A 81 5.63 -6.13 -6.87
CA ALA A 81 6.05 -6.57 -8.19
C ALA A 81 6.91 -7.85 -8.13
N ALA A 82 7.84 -7.94 -7.17
CA ALA A 82 8.72 -9.09 -6.98
C ALA A 82 7.93 -10.35 -6.57
N ALA A 83 7.00 -10.21 -5.62
CA ALA A 83 6.11 -11.30 -5.21
C ALA A 83 5.31 -11.84 -6.42
N SER A 84 4.69 -10.93 -7.18
CA SER A 84 3.89 -11.26 -8.36
C SER A 84 4.73 -11.96 -9.45
N LEU A 85 5.90 -11.40 -9.78
CA LEU A 85 6.78 -11.91 -10.81
C LEU A 85 7.32 -13.30 -10.43
N ALA A 86 7.90 -13.44 -9.24
CA ALA A 86 8.48 -14.70 -8.78
C ALA A 86 7.44 -15.81 -8.67
N ALA A 87 6.22 -15.51 -8.18
CA ALA A 87 5.15 -16.49 -8.10
C ALA A 87 4.62 -16.92 -9.49
N THR A 88 4.66 -16.03 -10.48
CA THR A 88 4.14 -16.30 -11.83
C THR A 88 5.16 -17.04 -12.70
N THR A 89 6.44 -16.71 -12.60
CA THR A 89 7.49 -17.24 -13.50
C THR A 89 8.39 -18.27 -12.85
N GLY A 90 8.38 -18.40 -11.52
CA GLY A 90 9.32 -19.23 -10.78
C GLY A 90 10.73 -18.64 -10.66
N ASP A 91 10.89 -17.33 -10.92
CA ASP A 91 12.18 -16.62 -10.93
C ASP A 91 12.85 -16.60 -9.55
N GLN A 92 13.91 -17.39 -9.39
CA GLN A 92 14.65 -17.51 -8.14
C GLN A 92 15.56 -16.31 -7.85
N GLU A 93 16.00 -15.57 -8.86
CA GLU A 93 16.86 -14.39 -8.68
C GLU A 93 16.05 -13.24 -8.05
N VAL A 94 14.86 -12.99 -8.60
CA VAL A 94 13.92 -12.00 -8.04
C VAL A 94 13.49 -12.41 -6.64
N ARG A 95 13.16 -13.70 -6.42
CA ARG A 95 12.80 -14.21 -5.09
C ARG A 95 13.92 -14.01 -4.08
N GLY A 96 15.15 -14.45 -4.39
CA GLY A 96 16.27 -14.34 -3.46
C GLY A 96 16.58 -12.89 -3.08
N LYS A 97 16.52 -11.97 -4.05
CA LYS A 97 16.68 -10.54 -3.79
C LYS A 97 15.56 -9.98 -2.89
N ALA A 98 14.31 -10.36 -3.14
CA ALA A 98 13.17 -9.92 -2.33
C ALA A 98 13.23 -10.47 -0.90
N ASP A 99 13.58 -11.73 -0.72
CA ASP A 99 13.74 -12.36 0.59
C ASP A 99 14.86 -11.70 1.40
N TYR A 100 15.98 -11.35 0.75
CA TYR A 100 17.04 -10.56 1.38
C TYR A 100 16.53 -9.19 1.85
N ILE A 101 15.78 -8.47 1.01
CA ILE A 101 15.19 -7.17 1.38
C ILE A 101 14.24 -7.31 2.56
N ILE A 102 13.41 -8.36 2.62
CA ILE A 102 12.54 -8.63 3.77
C ILE A 102 13.36 -8.85 5.04
N GLY A 103 14.46 -9.59 4.96
CA GLY A 103 15.38 -9.76 6.09
C GLY A 103 15.96 -8.43 6.58
N GLU A 104 16.35 -7.55 5.68
CA GLU A 104 16.86 -6.22 6.04
C GLU A 104 15.78 -5.29 6.58
N LEU A 105 14.54 -5.37 6.09
CA LEU A 105 13.40 -4.66 6.69
C LEU A 105 13.10 -5.17 8.10
N ALA A 106 13.24 -6.48 8.36
CA ALA A 106 13.11 -7.02 9.71
C ALA A 106 14.17 -6.44 10.66
N ARG A 107 15.41 -6.28 10.18
CA ARG A 107 16.50 -5.64 10.92
C ARG A 107 16.20 -4.15 11.18
N CYS A 108 15.73 -3.40 10.18
CA CYS A 108 15.28 -2.02 10.37
C CYS A 108 14.17 -1.93 11.43
N GLN A 109 13.21 -2.85 11.41
CA GLN A 109 12.13 -2.89 12.39
C GLN A 109 12.65 -3.09 13.81
N GLN A 110 13.66 -3.93 14.00
CA GLN A 110 14.28 -4.15 15.31
C GLN A 110 14.96 -2.90 15.86
N GLU A 111 15.75 -2.20 15.04
CA GLU A 111 16.44 -0.96 15.45
C GLU A 111 15.45 0.18 15.73
N ASN A 112 14.30 0.19 15.06
CA ASN A 112 13.20 1.13 15.30
C ASN A 112 12.28 0.71 16.46
N GLY A 113 12.78 -0.04 17.45
CA GLY A 113 12.00 -0.38 18.64
C GLY A 113 11.01 -1.54 18.45
N GLY A 114 11.10 -2.29 17.35
CA GLY A 114 10.46 -3.60 17.18
C GLY A 114 9.12 -3.61 16.44
N GLU A 115 8.53 -2.45 16.15
CA GLU A 115 7.25 -2.36 15.43
C GLU A 115 7.29 -1.48 14.20
N TRP A 116 8.12 -0.44 14.15
CA TRP A 116 8.13 0.52 13.05
C TRP A 116 9.12 0.13 11.94
N VAL A 117 8.68 0.03 10.69
CA VAL A 117 9.55 -0.24 9.54
C VAL A 117 9.40 0.82 8.44
N GLY A 118 8.84 1.98 8.79
CA GLY A 118 8.65 3.08 7.85
C GLY A 118 9.97 3.63 7.31
N SER A 119 9.95 4.12 6.07
CA SER A 119 11.03 4.91 5.46
C SER A 119 11.01 6.39 5.87
N VAL A 120 9.97 6.78 6.60
CA VAL A 120 9.73 8.10 7.16
C VAL A 120 9.42 7.96 8.65
N PRO A 121 9.67 9.00 9.46
CA PRO A 121 9.47 8.92 10.90
C PRO A 121 7.99 8.94 11.27
N GLU A 122 7.64 8.29 12.37
CA GLU A 122 6.28 8.27 12.96
C GLU A 122 5.73 9.68 13.16
N LYS A 123 6.60 10.64 13.50
CA LYS A 123 6.21 12.04 13.75
C LYS A 123 5.50 12.69 12.57
N TYR A 124 5.64 12.17 11.35
CA TYR A 124 4.89 12.66 10.19
C TYR A 124 3.39 12.37 10.33
N LEU A 125 3.02 11.21 10.89
CA LEU A 125 1.64 10.88 11.24
C LEU A 125 1.13 11.77 12.38
N ASP A 126 1.94 12.00 13.41
CA ASP A 126 1.58 12.93 14.49
C ASP A 126 1.42 14.38 14.03
N TRP A 127 2.18 14.79 13.01
CA TRP A 127 2.10 16.13 12.44
C TRP A 127 0.81 16.36 11.67
N ILE A 128 0.38 15.40 10.84
CA ILE A 128 -0.91 15.52 10.15
C ILE A 128 -2.07 15.50 11.15
N ALA A 129 -1.98 14.71 12.22
CA ALA A 129 -2.96 14.71 13.31
C ALA A 129 -3.04 16.04 14.08
N ARG A 130 -2.05 16.93 13.92
CA ARG A 130 -2.04 18.29 14.48
C ARG A 130 -2.28 19.36 13.42
N GLY A 131 -2.73 18.98 12.22
CA GLY A 131 -2.99 19.90 11.11
C GLY A 131 -1.73 20.46 10.43
N LYS A 132 -0.55 19.91 10.70
CA LYS A 132 0.69 20.33 10.01
C LYS A 132 0.79 19.60 8.67
N HIS A 133 1.05 20.37 7.62
CA HIS A 133 1.24 19.83 6.28
C HIS A 133 2.46 18.88 6.21
N VAL A 134 2.18 17.65 5.77
CA VAL A 134 3.16 16.62 5.38
C VAL A 134 2.64 15.95 4.13
N TRP A 135 3.49 15.75 3.14
CA TRP A 135 3.10 15.12 1.89
C TRP A 135 2.83 13.62 2.09
N ALA A 136 1.53 13.27 2.11
CA ALA A 136 0.97 11.91 2.01
C ALA A 136 1.73 10.80 2.80
N PRO A 137 1.96 10.96 4.12
CA PRO A 137 2.72 9.97 4.88
C PRO A 137 2.05 8.60 4.94
N HIS A 138 0.71 8.54 5.03
CA HIS A 138 -0.03 7.28 4.98
C HIS A 138 0.16 6.57 3.63
N TYR A 139 0.03 7.28 2.51
CA TYR A 139 0.30 6.74 1.17
C TYR A 139 1.70 6.11 1.07
N THR A 140 2.72 6.79 1.58
CA THR A 140 4.11 6.30 1.56
C THR A 140 4.24 4.99 2.32
N LEU A 141 3.71 4.94 3.54
CA LEU A 141 3.78 3.77 4.41
C LEU A 141 2.93 2.61 3.88
N HIS A 142 1.76 2.91 3.29
CA HIS A 142 0.88 1.93 2.65
C HIS A 142 1.64 1.09 1.62
N LYS A 143 2.52 1.67 0.81
CA LYS A 143 3.24 0.88 -0.22
C LYS A 143 4.05 -0.23 0.41
N THR A 144 4.79 0.08 1.47
CA THR A 144 5.59 -0.92 2.18
C THR A 144 4.69 -1.94 2.88
N LEU A 145 3.61 -1.51 3.52
CA LEU A 145 2.63 -2.42 4.14
C LEU A 145 2.03 -3.41 3.12
N MET A 146 1.61 -2.93 1.96
CA MET A 146 1.06 -3.77 0.89
C MET A 146 2.14 -4.67 0.27
N GLY A 147 3.36 -4.17 0.09
CA GLY A 147 4.50 -4.97 -0.36
C GLY A 147 4.82 -6.13 0.60
N LEU A 148 4.75 -5.89 1.92
CA LEU A 148 4.91 -6.93 2.94
C LEU A 148 3.76 -7.96 2.86
N TRP A 149 2.53 -7.49 2.72
CA TRP A 149 1.37 -8.37 2.52
C TRP A 149 1.53 -9.26 1.28
N ASP A 150 1.91 -8.69 0.14
CA ASP A 150 2.07 -9.42 -1.11
C ASP A 150 3.22 -10.43 -1.04
N MET A 151 4.34 -10.06 -0.42
CA MET A 151 5.45 -10.99 -0.18
C MET A 151 5.03 -12.19 0.67
N TYR A 152 4.09 -12.02 1.60
CA TYR A 152 3.46 -13.13 2.32
C TYR A 152 2.42 -13.88 1.47
N ALA A 153 1.35 -13.21 1.04
CA ALA A 153 0.17 -13.82 0.45
C ALA A 153 0.43 -14.43 -0.93
N ILE A 154 1.35 -13.83 -1.70
CA ILE A 154 1.73 -14.29 -3.04
C ILE A 154 3.11 -14.94 -3.01
N GLY A 155 4.08 -14.32 -2.33
CA GLY A 155 5.47 -14.79 -2.29
C GLY A 155 5.71 -15.96 -1.35
N GLY A 156 4.85 -16.18 -0.34
CA GLY A 156 5.00 -17.22 0.68
C GLY A 156 6.03 -16.89 1.77
N ASN A 157 6.47 -15.64 1.88
CA ASN A 157 7.46 -15.21 2.87
C ASN A 157 6.78 -14.93 4.24
N ALA A 158 6.94 -15.84 5.19
CA ALA A 158 6.34 -15.72 6.52
C ALA A 158 6.91 -14.56 7.36
N GLN A 159 8.19 -14.23 7.18
CA GLN A 159 8.83 -13.11 7.90
C GLN A 159 8.19 -11.77 7.50
N ALA A 160 7.77 -11.61 6.24
CA ALA A 160 7.05 -10.43 5.80
C ALA A 160 5.73 -10.21 6.57
N LEU A 161 4.99 -11.30 6.86
CA LEU A 161 3.79 -11.23 7.70
C LEU A 161 4.13 -10.88 9.15
N GLU A 162 5.20 -11.44 9.72
CA GLU A 162 5.62 -11.11 11.09
C GLU A 162 5.92 -9.62 11.24
N ILE A 163 6.62 -9.03 10.26
CA ILE A 163 6.91 -7.59 10.22
C ILE A 163 5.60 -6.81 10.15
N LEU A 164 4.71 -7.17 9.21
CA LEU A 164 3.43 -6.49 8.98
C LEU A 164 2.53 -6.51 10.22
N VAL A 165 2.39 -7.65 10.90
CA VAL A 165 1.57 -7.79 12.12
C VAL A 165 2.11 -6.93 13.26
N LYS A 166 3.44 -6.92 13.47
CA LYS A 166 4.06 -6.04 14.48
C LYS A 166 3.81 -4.58 14.16
N TRP A 167 3.90 -4.20 12.89
CA TRP A 167 3.67 -2.83 12.48
C TRP A 167 2.21 -2.40 12.61
N ALA A 168 1.27 -3.30 12.31
CA ALA A 168 -0.16 -3.06 12.51
C ALA A 168 -0.51 -2.74 13.97
N ARG A 169 0.19 -3.33 14.95
CA ARG A 169 0.01 -3.01 16.38
C ARG A 169 0.38 -1.57 16.71
N TRP A 170 1.42 -1.04 16.07
CA TRP A 170 1.77 0.37 16.21
C TRP A 170 0.62 1.26 15.71
N PHE A 171 0.09 0.99 14.51
CA PHE A 171 -1.04 1.74 13.95
C PHE A 171 -2.29 1.60 14.79
N HIS A 172 -2.54 0.43 15.36
CA HIS A 172 -3.67 0.21 16.26
C HIS A 172 -3.56 1.05 17.53
N ARG A 173 -2.38 1.10 18.17
CA ARG A 173 -2.19 1.98 19.33
C ARG A 173 -2.29 3.46 18.97
N TRP A 174 -1.65 3.86 17.87
CA TRP A 174 -1.63 5.25 17.43
C TRP A 174 -3.03 5.76 17.07
N SER A 175 -3.75 5.05 16.19
CA SER A 175 -5.10 5.43 15.78
C SER A 175 -6.11 5.36 16.93
N GLY A 176 -5.85 4.54 17.96
CA GLY A 176 -6.70 4.44 19.15
C GLY A 176 -6.63 5.66 20.08
N ALA A 177 -5.70 6.59 19.85
CA ALA A 177 -5.58 7.82 20.63
C ALA A 177 -6.49 8.95 20.13
N PHE A 178 -7.20 8.76 19.02
CA PHE A 178 -8.01 9.79 18.35
C PHE A 178 -9.50 9.45 18.39
N SER A 179 -10.34 10.49 18.46
CA SER A 179 -11.78 10.33 18.22
C SER A 179 -12.04 10.02 16.73
N GLN A 180 -13.27 9.63 16.40
CA GLN A 180 -13.64 9.41 15.01
C GLN A 180 -13.49 10.70 14.18
N GLU A 181 -13.87 11.85 14.73
CA GLU A 181 -13.77 13.14 14.04
C GLU A 181 -12.31 13.52 13.75
N GLN A 182 -11.41 13.24 14.69
CA GLN A 182 -9.97 13.46 14.51
C GLN A 182 -9.39 12.49 13.46
N MET A 183 -9.83 11.23 13.46
CA MET A 183 -9.46 10.28 12.41
C MET A 183 -9.96 10.74 11.04
N ASP A 184 -11.19 11.23 10.93
CA ASP A 184 -11.72 11.75 9.66
C ASP A 184 -10.86 12.91 9.12
N GLU A 185 -10.39 13.82 9.99
CA GLU A 185 -9.45 14.89 9.61
C GLU A 185 -8.09 14.36 9.16
N ILE A 186 -7.57 13.32 9.82
CA ILE A 186 -6.31 12.66 9.45
C ILE A 186 -6.44 11.98 8.07
N LEU A 187 -7.57 11.34 7.80
CA LEU A 187 -7.84 10.59 6.57
C LEU A 187 -8.15 11.52 5.37
N ASP A 188 -8.31 12.82 5.58
CA ASP A 188 -8.37 13.81 4.49
C ASP A 188 -6.99 14.01 3.81
N VAL A 189 -5.90 13.52 4.43
CA VAL A 189 -4.59 13.38 3.79
C VAL A 189 -4.49 12.01 3.13
N GLU A 190 -4.04 11.95 1.87
CA GLU A 190 -3.98 10.73 1.06
C GLU A 190 -3.44 9.51 1.83
N THR A 191 -4.31 8.49 1.93
CA THR A 191 -4.07 7.26 2.68
C THR A 191 -3.55 6.14 1.79
N GLY A 192 -3.91 6.13 0.51
CA GLY A 192 -3.77 4.97 -0.35
C GLY A 192 -4.62 3.80 0.15
N GLY A 193 -4.15 2.56 0.00
CA GLY A 193 -4.88 1.34 0.33
C GLY A 193 -4.69 0.88 1.78
N MET A 194 -4.55 1.78 2.76
CA MET A 194 -4.37 1.39 4.18
C MET A 194 -5.52 0.50 4.67
N LEU A 195 -6.76 0.87 4.32
CA LEU A 195 -7.96 0.09 4.66
C LEU A 195 -7.89 -1.35 4.10
N GLU A 196 -7.35 -1.53 2.90
CA GLU A 196 -7.17 -2.86 2.28
C GLU A 196 -6.17 -3.72 3.06
N VAL A 197 -5.06 -3.13 3.53
CA VAL A 197 -4.07 -3.83 4.36
C VAL A 197 -4.71 -4.36 5.65
N TRP A 198 -5.52 -3.54 6.32
CA TRP A 198 -6.21 -3.94 7.56
C TRP A 198 -7.26 -5.01 7.32
N ALA A 199 -8.04 -4.86 6.25
CA ALA A 199 -9.00 -5.87 5.83
C ALA A 199 -8.34 -7.20 5.45
N ASN A 200 -7.16 -7.16 4.81
CA ASN A 200 -6.36 -8.34 4.53
C ASN A 200 -5.91 -9.06 5.82
N LEU A 201 -5.35 -8.32 6.79
CA LEU A 201 -4.95 -8.89 8.08
C LEU A 201 -6.12 -9.46 8.86
N TYR A 202 -7.26 -8.76 8.89
CA TYR A 202 -8.47 -9.27 9.54
C TYR A 202 -8.97 -10.56 8.86
N GLY A 203 -9.03 -10.58 7.53
CA GLY A 203 -9.42 -11.77 6.79
C GLY A 203 -8.52 -12.99 7.02
N LEU A 204 -7.23 -12.76 7.30
CA LEU A 204 -6.29 -13.83 7.61
C LEU A 204 -6.38 -14.32 9.07
N THR A 205 -6.50 -13.40 10.02
CA THR A 205 -6.30 -13.71 11.46
C THR A 205 -7.60 -13.77 12.26
N GLY A 206 -8.65 -13.09 11.81
CA GLY A 206 -9.88 -12.87 12.56
C GLY A 206 -9.72 -12.00 13.82
N ALA A 207 -8.55 -11.39 14.06
CA ALA A 207 -8.27 -10.69 15.31
C ALA A 207 -9.02 -9.34 15.38
N ARG A 208 -9.62 -9.06 16.55
CA ARG A 208 -10.41 -7.84 16.80
C ARG A 208 -9.61 -6.55 16.55
N GLU A 209 -8.31 -6.55 16.85
CA GLU A 209 -7.44 -5.39 16.63
C GLU A 209 -7.40 -4.94 15.15
N HIS A 210 -7.46 -5.86 14.20
CA HIS A 210 -7.49 -5.50 12.77
C HIS A 210 -8.88 -5.04 12.32
N LEU A 211 -9.95 -5.58 12.92
CA LEU A 211 -11.30 -5.08 12.67
C LEU A 211 -11.46 -3.64 13.18
N GLU A 212 -10.87 -3.30 14.32
CA GLU A 212 -10.85 -1.92 14.82
C GLU A 212 -10.06 -0.99 13.91
N LEU A 213 -8.99 -1.46 13.27
CA LEU A 213 -8.30 -0.69 12.24
C LEU A 213 -9.17 -0.47 11.00
N ILE A 214 -9.95 -1.45 10.56
CA ILE A 214 -10.94 -1.28 9.48
C ILE A 214 -11.94 -0.19 9.86
N GLU A 215 -12.49 -0.24 11.08
CA GLU A 215 -13.47 0.72 11.59
C GLU A 215 -12.89 2.15 11.66
N ARG A 216 -11.63 2.31 12.07
CA ARG A 216 -10.97 3.63 12.19
C ARG A 216 -10.55 4.23 10.86
N TYR A 217 -10.33 3.40 9.84
CA TYR A 217 -10.03 3.85 8.47
C TYR A 217 -11.30 3.96 7.59
N ASP A 218 -12.50 3.91 8.19
CA ASP A 218 -13.77 4.30 7.56
C ASP A 218 -13.79 5.83 7.36
N ARG A 219 -13.41 6.30 6.17
CA ARG A 219 -13.41 7.73 5.82
C ARG A 219 -14.83 8.23 5.52
N ARG A 220 -15.63 8.43 6.57
CA ARG A 220 -17.05 8.76 6.46
C ARG A 220 -17.34 10.03 5.66
N ARG A 221 -16.50 11.06 5.79
CA ARG A 221 -16.61 12.32 5.02
C ARG A 221 -16.56 12.12 3.50
N PHE A 222 -15.94 11.04 3.04
CA PHE A 222 -15.87 10.68 1.63
C PHE A 222 -16.94 9.63 1.28
N PHE A 223 -17.04 8.57 2.07
CA PHE A 223 -17.91 7.43 1.76
C PHE A 223 -19.40 7.70 1.95
N ASP A 224 -19.80 8.46 2.97
CA ASP A 224 -21.22 8.66 3.27
C ASP A 224 -21.92 9.53 2.20
N PRO A 225 -21.36 10.68 1.76
CA PRO A 225 -21.97 11.45 0.68
C PRO A 225 -21.93 10.71 -0.66
N LEU A 226 -20.88 9.91 -0.91
CA LEU A 226 -20.80 9.06 -2.10
C LEU A 226 -21.97 8.05 -2.16
N VAL A 227 -22.25 7.39 -1.03
CA VAL A 227 -23.39 6.46 -0.91
C VAL A 227 -24.73 7.20 -1.02
N ALA A 228 -24.80 8.43 -0.52
CA ALA A 228 -25.96 9.31 -0.69
C ALA A 228 -26.18 9.79 -2.14
N GLY A 229 -25.26 9.50 -3.06
CA GLY A 229 -25.33 9.88 -4.46
C GLY A 229 -24.87 11.30 -4.74
N GLU A 230 -24.12 11.90 -3.81
CA GLU A 230 -23.52 13.22 -4.00
C GLU A 230 -22.26 13.13 -4.90
N ASP A 231 -22.01 14.20 -5.64
CA ASP A 231 -20.75 14.37 -6.37
C ASP A 231 -19.64 14.76 -5.39
N VAL A 232 -18.89 13.75 -4.94
CA VAL A 232 -17.65 13.94 -4.17
C VAL A 232 -16.39 13.67 -4.97
N LEU A 233 -16.49 13.31 -6.26
CA LEU A 233 -15.33 12.94 -7.08
C LEU A 233 -14.80 14.11 -7.91
N THR A 234 -15.59 15.16 -8.12
CA THR A 234 -15.14 16.34 -8.86
C THR A 234 -14.00 17.05 -8.12
N ASN A 235 -12.89 17.30 -8.82
CA ASN A 235 -11.64 17.86 -8.29
C ASN A 235 -10.95 17.00 -7.22
N MET A 236 -11.29 15.71 -7.12
CA MET A 236 -10.58 14.77 -6.25
C MET A 236 -9.46 14.09 -7.01
N HIS A 237 -8.33 13.93 -6.34
CA HIS A 237 -7.23 13.15 -6.86
C HIS A 237 -7.61 11.67 -6.95
N MET A 238 -7.84 11.15 -8.16
CA MET A 238 -8.47 9.84 -8.33
C MET A 238 -7.60 8.68 -7.81
N ASN A 239 -6.26 8.80 -7.91
CA ASN A 239 -5.35 7.79 -7.40
C ASN A 239 -5.32 7.75 -5.86
N THR A 240 -5.94 8.73 -5.18
CA THR A 240 -6.24 8.67 -3.74
C THR A 240 -7.48 7.82 -3.47
N THR A 241 -8.57 8.05 -4.21
CA THR A 241 -9.89 7.50 -3.90
C THR A 241 -10.08 6.07 -4.38
N ILE A 242 -9.45 5.66 -5.49
CA ILE A 242 -9.54 4.27 -5.98
C ILE A 242 -9.01 3.27 -4.94
N PRO A 243 -7.79 3.44 -4.37
CA PRO A 243 -7.29 2.54 -3.34
C PRO A 243 -8.16 2.50 -2.07
N GLU A 244 -8.76 3.62 -1.67
CA GLU A 244 -9.70 3.66 -0.53
C GLU A 244 -10.91 2.75 -0.79
N VAL A 245 -11.42 2.76 -2.02
CA VAL A 245 -12.56 1.93 -2.44
C VAL A 245 -12.17 0.47 -2.63
N HIS A 246 -10.95 0.15 -3.06
CA HIS A 246 -10.42 -1.22 -3.00
C HIS A 246 -10.40 -1.74 -1.55
N GLY A 247 -10.03 -0.87 -0.60
CA GLY A 247 -10.14 -1.17 0.83
C GLY A 247 -11.56 -1.46 1.26
N ALA A 248 -12.54 -0.66 0.83
CA ALA A 248 -13.96 -0.90 1.10
C ALA A 248 -14.43 -2.25 0.50
N ALA A 249 -14.03 -2.56 -0.73
CA ALA A 249 -14.31 -3.86 -1.34
C ALA A 249 -13.78 -4.98 -0.46
N ARG A 250 -12.48 -4.94 -0.10
CA ARG A 250 -11.87 -5.96 0.74
C ARG A 250 -12.51 -6.05 2.12
N ALA A 251 -12.91 -4.93 2.73
CA ALA A 251 -13.62 -4.91 4.00
C ALA A 251 -14.97 -5.63 3.91
N TRP A 252 -15.74 -5.45 2.81
CA TRP A 252 -16.95 -6.22 2.56
C TRP A 252 -16.66 -7.72 2.47
N GLU A 253 -15.61 -8.12 1.75
CA GLU A 253 -15.25 -9.53 1.54
C GLU A 253 -15.03 -10.30 2.85
N VAL A 254 -14.44 -9.62 3.85
CA VAL A 254 -14.03 -10.25 5.11
C VAL A 254 -15.03 -10.04 6.25
N THR A 255 -15.83 -8.97 6.22
CA THR A 255 -16.83 -8.69 7.28
C THR A 255 -18.24 -9.11 6.89
N GLY A 256 -18.59 -9.11 5.60
CA GLY A 256 -19.95 -9.28 5.10
C GLY A 256 -20.87 -8.07 5.32
N ASP A 257 -20.37 -6.94 5.84
CA ASP A 257 -21.18 -5.74 6.05
C ASP A 257 -21.57 -5.11 4.69
N ALA A 258 -22.88 -5.02 4.45
CA ALA A 258 -23.43 -4.52 3.20
C ALA A 258 -23.09 -3.05 2.92
N ARG A 259 -22.79 -2.22 3.93
CA ARG A 259 -22.39 -0.82 3.73
C ARG A 259 -21.10 -0.71 2.92
N TRP A 260 -20.12 -1.56 3.20
CA TRP A 260 -18.87 -1.59 2.44
C TRP A 260 -19.09 -1.88 0.96
N ARG A 261 -20.01 -2.81 0.64
CA ARG A 261 -20.40 -3.06 -0.75
C ARG A 261 -21.12 -1.86 -1.38
N GLN A 262 -22.02 -1.21 -0.64
CA GLN A 262 -22.73 -0.03 -1.14
C GLN A 262 -21.76 1.10 -1.54
N ILE A 263 -20.67 1.28 -0.79
CA ILE A 263 -19.61 2.24 -1.13
C ILE A 263 -18.97 1.89 -2.48
N VAL A 264 -18.62 0.62 -2.70
CA VAL A 264 -18.01 0.15 -3.96
C VAL A 264 -18.98 0.34 -5.13
N ASP A 265 -20.23 -0.09 -4.96
CA ASP A 265 -21.26 0.02 -5.99
C ASP A 265 -21.55 1.50 -6.33
N ALA A 266 -21.54 2.40 -5.33
CA ALA A 266 -21.71 3.83 -5.52
C ALA A 266 -20.51 4.47 -6.24
N TYR A 267 -19.28 4.12 -5.85
CA TYR A 267 -18.08 4.61 -6.51
C TYR A 267 -18.02 4.20 -7.97
N TRP A 268 -18.26 2.92 -8.26
CA TRP A 268 -18.27 2.40 -9.63
C TRP A 268 -19.33 3.11 -10.48
N ARG A 269 -20.56 3.25 -9.97
CA ARG A 269 -21.62 3.96 -10.68
C ARG A 269 -21.23 5.41 -10.99
N SER A 270 -20.73 6.15 -10.01
CA SER A 270 -20.36 7.55 -10.19
C SER A 270 -19.16 7.72 -11.15
N GLY A 271 -18.09 6.96 -10.91
CA GLY A 271 -16.84 7.08 -11.66
C GLY A 271 -16.94 6.54 -13.09
N ASP A 272 -17.48 5.34 -13.27
CA ASP A 272 -17.49 4.65 -14.57
C ASP A 272 -18.77 4.96 -15.36
N THR A 273 -19.94 4.74 -14.75
CA THR A 273 -21.22 4.75 -15.47
C THR A 273 -21.74 6.16 -15.74
N GLU A 274 -21.64 7.07 -14.78
CA GLU A 274 -22.24 8.41 -14.87
C GLU A 274 -21.28 9.46 -15.46
N ARG A 275 -20.01 9.48 -15.04
CA ARG A 275 -19.00 10.42 -15.55
C ARG A 275 -18.35 9.98 -16.86
N GLY A 276 -18.26 8.67 -17.08
CA GLY A 276 -17.51 8.09 -18.19
C GLY A 276 -15.99 8.16 -18.03
N TYR A 277 -15.30 7.76 -19.09
CA TYR A 277 -13.84 7.68 -19.16
C TYR A 277 -13.37 8.02 -20.57
N TYR A 278 -12.09 8.39 -20.72
CA TYR A 278 -11.48 8.60 -22.03
C TYR A 278 -11.48 7.29 -22.83
N ILE A 279 -11.42 7.36 -24.16
CA ILE A 279 -11.46 6.16 -25.04
C ILE A 279 -10.37 5.11 -24.72
N THR A 280 -9.28 5.51 -24.05
CA THR A 280 -8.20 4.64 -23.59
C THR A 280 -8.50 3.91 -22.27
N GLY A 281 -9.67 4.14 -21.66
CA GLY A 281 -10.04 3.64 -20.33
C GLY A 281 -9.50 4.48 -19.17
N GLY A 282 -8.73 5.53 -19.45
CA GLY A 282 -8.21 6.45 -18.43
C GLY A 282 -9.27 7.43 -17.94
N GLN A 283 -9.04 7.96 -16.74
CA GLN A 283 -9.87 8.96 -16.07
C GLN A 283 -8.95 10.01 -15.44
N THR A 284 -9.43 11.24 -15.27
CA THR A 284 -8.71 12.47 -14.81
C THR A 284 -7.83 13.19 -15.84
N ASN A 285 -7.61 14.48 -15.60
CA ASN A 285 -6.64 15.33 -16.30
C ASN A 285 -5.91 16.22 -15.28
N GLY A 286 -4.58 16.12 -15.21
CA GLY A 286 -3.82 16.79 -14.14
C GLY A 286 -4.01 16.12 -12.77
N GLU A 287 -4.26 14.81 -12.78
CA GLU A 287 -4.47 13.95 -11.61
C GLU A 287 -5.81 14.14 -10.87
N VAL A 288 -6.67 15.05 -11.33
CA VAL A 288 -8.02 15.34 -10.79
C VAL A 288 -9.14 15.25 -11.83
#